data_AF-A0A7W9LYL5-F1
#
_entry.id   AF-A0A7W9LYL5-F1
#
_cell.length_a   1.000
_cell.length_b   1.000
_cell.length_c   1.000
_cell.angle_alpha   90.00
_cell.angle_beta   90.00
_cell.angle_gamma   90.00
#
_symmetry.space_group_name_H-M   'P 1'
#
loop_
_entity.id
_entity.type
_entity.pdbx_description
1 polymer ?
#
loop_
_entity_poly.entity_id
_entity_poly.type
_entity_poly.pdbx_seq_one_letter_code
_entity_poly.pdbx_strand_id
1 'polypeptide(L)' 'MLATQAANDRAMRLAVKLGFTEVERFEAYGAEQWFGVWS' A
#
# COMPACT_ATOMS: atom_id res chain seq x y z
N MET A 1 9.35 -3.41 -2.43
CA MET A 1 8.89 -2.19 -1.74
C MET A 1 7.89 -1.49 -2.64
N LEU A 2 6.66 -1.26 -2.17
CA LEU A 2 5.55 -0.66 -2.93
C LEU A 2 4.86 0.39 -2.06
N ALA A 3 4.52 1.53 -2.67
CA ALA A 3 3.66 2.54 -2.06
C ALA A 3 2.45 2.80 -2.98
N THR A 4 1.25 2.92 -2.41
CA THR A 4 0.03 3.27 -3.14
C THR A 4 -0.92 4.04 -2.22
N GLN A 5 -1.89 4.78 -2.76
CA GLN A 5 -2.91 5.39 -1.90
C GLN A 5 -3.69 4.29 -1.18
N ALA A 6 -3.90 4.46 0.13
CA ALA A 6 -4.66 3.51 0.93
C ALA A 6 -6.11 3.36 0.43
N ALA A 7 -6.66 4.43 -0.20
CA ALA A 7 -7.96 4.41 -0.85
C ALA A 7 -8.02 3.61 -2.17
N ASN A 8 -6.88 3.16 -2.72
CA ASN A 8 -6.86 2.38 -3.96
C ASN A 8 -7.07 0.88 -3.67
N ASP A 9 -8.31 0.52 -3.32
CA ASP A 9 -8.68 -0.85 -2.94
C ASP A 9 -8.30 -1.92 -3.99
N ARG A 10 -8.29 -1.56 -5.28
CA ARG A 10 -7.91 -2.48 -6.35
C ARG A 10 -6.42 -2.81 -6.30
N ALA A 11 -5.58 -1.79 -6.15
CA ALA A 11 -4.14 -1.98 -5.99
C ALA A 11 -3.83 -2.70 -4.67
N MET A 12 -4.50 -2.33 -3.57
CA MET A 12 -4.34 -2.95 -2.26
C MET A 12 -4.62 -4.47 -2.31
N ARG A 13 -5.73 -4.88 -2.94
CA ARG A 13 -6.04 -6.31 -3.10
C ARG A 13 -5.00 -7.05 -3.94
N LEU A 14 -4.43 -6.41 -4.97
CA LEU A 14 -3.37 -7.02 -5.77
C LEU A 14 -2.07 -7.15 -4.97
N ALA A 15 -1.69 -6.11 -4.22
CA ALA A 15 -0.49 -6.11 -3.39
C ALA A 15 -0.50 -7.28 -2.39
N VAL A 16 -1.61 -7.49 -1.69
CA VAL A 16 -1.79 -8.63 -0.77
C VAL A 16 -1.65 -9.97 -1.50
N LYS A 17 -2.28 -10.12 -2.68
CA LYS A 17 -2.17 -11.36 -3.48
C LYS A 17 -0.75 -11.65 -3.95
N LEU A 18 0.06 -10.61 -4.16
CA LEU A 18 1.45 -10.74 -4.57
C LEU A 18 2.41 -10.94 -3.38
N GLY A 19 1.89 -11.05 -2.15
CA GLY A 19 2.71 -11.27 -0.96
C GLY A 19 3.32 -9.99 -0.37
N PHE A 20 2.77 -8.82 -0.70
CA PHE A 20 3.17 -7.60 0.00
C PHE A 20 2.43 -7.48 1.33
N THR A 21 3.17 -7.13 2.37
CA THR A 21 2.66 -6.91 3.72
C THR A 21 2.76 -5.44 4.08
N GLU A 22 1.75 -4.93 4.78
CA GLU A 22 1.73 -3.56 5.27
C GLU A 22 2.85 -3.35 6.30
N VAL A 23 3.60 -2.28 6.12
CA VAL A 23 4.63 -1.84 7.07
C VAL A 23 4.22 -0.51 7.71
N GLU A 24 3.67 0.42 6.92
CA GLU A 24 3.37 1.76 7.39
C GLU A 24 2.25 2.41 6.57
N ARG A 25 1.56 3.37 7.18
CA ARG A 25 0.70 4.34 6.48
C ARG A 25 1.16 5.75 6.80
N PHE A 26 1.11 6.63 5.80
CA PHE A 26 1.56 8.01 5.93
C PHE A 26 0.77 8.94 5.03
N GLU A 27 0.63 10.21 5.41
CA GLU A 27 0.02 11.21 4.53
C GLU A 27 1.04 11.78 3.55
N ALA A 28 0.72 11.74 2.26
CA ALA A 28 1.47 12.44 1.23
C ALA A 28 0.55 12.84 0.08
N TYR A 29 0.84 13.99 -0.53
CA TYR A 29 0.07 14.52 -1.66
C TYR A 29 -1.43 14.70 -1.34
N GLY A 30 -1.77 14.98 -0.08
CA GLY A 30 -3.15 15.16 0.38
C GLY A 30 -3.97 13.86 0.46
N ALA A 31 -3.32 12.70 0.50
CA ALA A 31 -3.98 11.42 0.67
C ALA A 31 -3.18 10.49 1.60
N GLU A 32 -3.88 9.61 2.31
CA GLU A 32 -3.25 8.50 3.03
C GLU A 32 -2.63 7.54 2.03
N GLN A 33 -1.35 7.27 2.21
CA GLN A 33 -0.57 6.29 1.48
C GLN A 33 -0.37 5.07 2.35
N TRP A 34 -0.34 3.94 1.69
CA TRP A 34 0.02 2.65 2.21
C TRP A 34 1.40 2.25 1.71
N PHE A 35 2.21 1.70 2.59
CA PHE A 35 3.55 1.24 2.31
C PHE A 35 3.72 -0.23 2.67
N GLY A 36 4.26 -1.00 1.73
CA GLY A 36 4.49 -2.42 1.93
C GLY A 36 5.77 -2.98 1.34
N VAL A 37 6.21 -4.08 1.94
CA VAL A 37 7.38 -4.84 1.53
C VAL A 37 6.95 -6.23 1.07
N TRP A 38 7.70 -6.80 0.13
CA TRP A 38 7.45 -8.17 -0.33
C TRP A 38 8.09 -9.14 0.66
N SER A 39 7.35 -10.17 1.06
CA SER A 39 7.73 -11.19 2.04
C SER A 39 7.46 -12.58 1.50
#